data_AF-A0A914UHL3-F1
#
_entry.id   AF-A0A914UHL3-F1
#
_cell.length_a   1.000
_cell.length_b   1.000
_cell.length_c   1.000
_cell.angle_alpha   90.00
_cell.angle_beta   90.00
_cell.angle_gamma   90.00
#
_symmetry.space_group_name_H-M   'P 1'
#
loop_
_entity.id
_entity.type
_entity.pdbx_description
1 polymer ?
#
loop_
_entity_poly.entity_id
_entity_poly.type
_entity_poly.pdbx_seq_one_letter_code
_entity_poly.pdbx_strand_id
1 'polypeptide(L)'
;KPSPKSNRNIIINALQYSVFAGAVHNDQKQNVLAELAKSDSKHFLILFRDQKCQYRGLYTWDQMSDTAHRVHGIGPRACNEDMMNLMFKYDSGGKAFTEIPTRHLSATIDGFSIKDQYWQKAKIPHSGRR
;
A
#
# COMPACT_ATOMS: atom_id res chain seq x y z
N LYS A 1 -13.75 -22.12 -0.26
CA LYS A 1 -13.85 -20.64 -0.12
C LYS A 1 -13.57 -20.02 -1.47
N PRO A 2 -14.40 -19.10 -1.99
CA PRO A 2 -14.08 -18.40 -3.23
C PRO A 2 -12.81 -17.58 -3.00
N SER A 3 -11.78 -17.78 -3.82
CA SER A 3 -10.59 -16.94 -3.78
C SER A 3 -10.99 -15.53 -4.22
N PRO A 4 -10.66 -14.48 -3.46
CA PRO A 4 -10.94 -13.12 -3.88
C PRO A 4 -10.34 -12.84 -5.27
N LYS A 5 -11.12 -12.21 -6.14
CA LYS A 5 -10.66 -11.76 -7.46
C LYS A 5 -9.47 -10.82 -7.27
N SER A 6 -8.41 -11.00 -8.05
CA SER A 6 -7.22 -10.16 -7.92
C SER A 6 -7.53 -8.70 -8.24
N ASN A 7 -6.97 -7.76 -7.45
CA ASN A 7 -7.04 -6.32 -7.71
C ASN A 7 -5.84 -5.78 -8.50
N ARG A 8 -5.00 -6.65 -9.07
CA ARG A 8 -3.76 -6.26 -9.76
C ARG A 8 -3.98 -5.19 -10.83
N ASN A 9 -4.96 -5.39 -11.72
CA ASN A 9 -5.25 -4.43 -12.80
C ASN A 9 -5.74 -3.08 -12.26
N ILE A 10 -6.48 -3.09 -11.16
CA ILE A 10 -6.96 -1.87 -10.47
C ILE A 10 -5.75 -1.06 -9.99
N ILE A 11 -4.79 -1.74 -9.34
CA ILE A 11 -3.57 -1.12 -8.82
C ILE A 11 -2.65 -0.63 -9.93
N ILE A 12 -2.52 -1.37 -11.04
CA ILE A 12 -1.78 -0.89 -12.23
C ILE A 12 -2.38 0.42 -12.75
N ASN A 13 -3.71 0.46 -12.91
CA ASN A 13 -4.40 1.67 -13.37
C ASN A 13 -4.19 2.83 -12.40
N ALA A 14 -4.32 2.59 -11.09
CA ALA A 14 -4.10 3.60 -10.07
C ALA A 14 -2.67 4.17 -10.10
N LEU A 15 -1.67 3.30 -10.25
CA LEU A 15 -0.27 3.69 -10.36
C LEU A 15 -0.02 4.56 -11.61
N GLN A 16 -0.64 4.22 -12.73
CA GLN A 16 -0.46 4.92 -14.01
C GLN A 16 -1.16 6.26 -14.08
N TYR A 17 -2.38 6.36 -13.55
CA TYR A 17 -3.27 7.49 -13.82
C TYR A 17 -3.48 8.42 -12.64
N SER A 18 -3.24 7.95 -11.40
CA SER A 18 -3.54 8.73 -10.19
C SER A 18 -2.29 9.01 -9.37
N VAL A 19 -1.45 7.99 -9.18
CA VAL A 19 -0.27 8.10 -8.33
C VAL A 19 0.92 8.74 -9.04
N PHE A 20 1.23 8.27 -10.25
CA PHE A 20 2.35 8.76 -11.05
C PHE A 20 1.85 9.41 -12.35
N ALA A 21 0.89 10.32 -12.21
CA ALA A 21 0.39 11.08 -13.34
C ALA A 21 1.51 11.99 -13.92
N GLY A 22 1.70 11.94 -15.24
CA GLY A 22 2.69 12.74 -15.94
C GLY A 22 4.07 12.08 -16.09
N ALA A 23 4.96 12.75 -16.84
CA ALA A 23 6.24 12.18 -17.25
C ALA A 23 7.33 12.22 -16.17
N VAL A 24 7.20 13.10 -15.17
CA VAL A 24 8.21 13.33 -14.12
C VAL A 24 8.49 12.07 -13.29
N HIS A 25 7.48 11.22 -13.11
CA HIS A 25 7.59 10.00 -12.29
C HIS A 25 7.67 8.71 -13.12
N ASN A 26 8.01 8.78 -14.42
CA ASN A 26 8.02 7.61 -15.28
C ASN A 26 8.97 6.51 -14.78
N ASP A 27 10.19 6.84 -14.35
CA ASP A 27 11.14 5.84 -13.87
C ASP A 27 10.64 5.15 -12.60
N GLN A 28 10.11 5.92 -11.65
CA GLN A 28 9.50 5.37 -10.43
C GLN A 28 8.30 4.47 -10.76
N LYS A 29 7.44 4.90 -11.69
CA LYS A 29 6.31 4.10 -12.17
C LYS A 29 6.76 2.77 -12.76
N GLN A 30 7.76 2.77 -13.64
CA GLN A 30 8.29 1.55 -14.25
C GLN A 30 8.87 0.60 -13.19
N ASN A 31 9.63 1.12 -12.24
CA ASN A 31 10.19 0.33 -11.14
C ASN A 31 9.10 -0.33 -10.28
N VAL A 32 8.06 0.42 -9.91
CA VAL A 32 6.94 -0.13 -9.12
C VAL A 32 6.17 -1.19 -9.90
N LEU A 33 5.91 -0.95 -11.20
CA LEU A 33 5.23 -1.92 -12.06
C LEU A 33 6.04 -3.19 -12.25
N ALA A 34 7.37 -3.09 -12.37
CA ALA A 34 8.25 -4.24 -12.44
C ALA A 34 8.23 -5.07 -11.15
N GLU A 35 8.27 -4.44 -9.97
CA GLU A 35 8.15 -5.13 -8.68
C GLU A 35 6.77 -5.78 -8.49
N LEU A 36 5.70 -5.12 -8.95
CA LEU A 36 4.35 -5.68 -8.94
C LEU A 36 4.25 -6.92 -9.85
N ALA A 37 4.88 -6.88 -11.02
CA ALA A 37 4.88 -8.00 -11.98
C ALA A 37 5.66 -9.23 -11.48
N LYS A 38 6.69 -9.04 -10.65
CA LYS A 38 7.45 -10.13 -10.02
C LYS A 38 6.70 -10.83 -8.88
N SER A 39 5.66 -10.20 -8.34
CA SER A 39 4.93 -10.71 -7.18
C SER A 39 3.72 -11.54 -7.63
N ASP A 40 3.62 -12.79 -7.15
CA ASP A 40 2.49 -13.68 -7.41
C ASP A 40 1.25 -13.40 -6.53
N SER A 41 1.30 -12.35 -5.69
CA SER A 41 0.15 -11.98 -4.86
C SER A 41 -1.05 -11.59 -5.71
N LYS A 42 -2.24 -11.92 -5.20
CA LYS A 42 -3.52 -11.55 -5.81
C LYS A 42 -4.01 -10.19 -5.33
N HIS A 43 -3.61 -9.76 -4.14
CA HIS A 43 -4.07 -8.54 -3.50
C HIS A 43 -2.90 -7.62 -3.18
N PHE A 44 -2.96 -6.42 -3.75
CA PHE A 44 -1.98 -5.36 -3.57
C PHE A 44 -2.62 -4.14 -2.92
N LEU A 45 -1.82 -3.39 -2.17
CA LEU A 45 -2.23 -2.20 -1.44
C LEU A 45 -1.19 -1.10 -1.64
N ILE A 46 -1.64 0.14 -1.83
CA ILE A 46 -0.76 1.30 -1.89
C ILE A 46 -0.68 1.95 -0.51
N LEU A 47 0.54 2.13 0.01
CA LEU A 47 0.78 2.95 1.19
C LEU A 47 0.85 4.42 0.79
N PHE A 48 0.00 5.23 1.39
CA PHE A 48 0.01 6.68 1.30
C PHE A 48 0.56 7.33 2.57
N ARG A 49 1.12 8.54 2.43
CA ARG A 49 1.52 9.35 3.58
C ARG A 49 0.33 9.79 4.42
N ASP A 50 -0.71 10.27 3.75
CA ASP A 50 -1.89 10.92 4.32
C ASP A 50 -3.05 10.91 3.30
N GLN A 51 -4.13 11.63 3.61
CA GLN A 51 -5.34 11.75 2.78
C GLN A 51 -5.07 12.37 1.40
N LYS A 52 -3.93 13.05 1.18
CA LYS A 52 -3.56 13.59 -0.14
C LYS A 52 -3.04 12.50 -1.09
N CYS A 53 -3.11 11.23 -0.70
CA CYS A 53 -2.74 10.08 -1.51
C CYS A 53 -1.31 10.15 -2.07
N GLN A 54 -0.40 10.75 -1.30
CA GLN A 54 1.02 10.79 -1.65
C GLN A 54 1.65 9.41 -1.47
N TYR A 55 2.10 8.81 -2.57
CA TYR A 55 2.68 7.46 -2.57
C TYR A 55 3.91 7.33 -1.68
N ARG A 56 3.97 6.22 -0.96
CA ARG A 56 5.13 5.84 -0.14
C ARG A 56 5.59 4.43 -0.42
N GLY A 57 4.70 3.49 -0.71
CA GLY A 57 5.11 2.12 -1.03
C GLY A 57 4.00 1.26 -1.60
N LEU A 58 4.39 0.11 -2.14
CA LEU A 58 3.50 -0.95 -2.60
C LEU A 58 3.61 -2.14 -1.63
N TYR A 59 2.47 -2.67 -1.23
CA TYR A 59 2.36 -3.80 -0.31
C TYR A 59 1.51 -4.90 -0.92
N THR A 60 1.71 -6.13 -0.44
CA THR A 60 0.85 -7.29 -0.70
C THR A 60 0.15 -7.68 0.57
N TRP A 61 -1.11 -8.10 0.48
CA TRP A 61 -1.86 -8.56 1.64
C TRP A 61 -1.87 -10.09 1.70
N ASP A 62 -1.37 -10.64 2.80
CA ASP A 62 -1.54 -12.05 3.14
C ASP A 62 -2.83 -12.22 3.96
N GLN A 63 -3.84 -12.82 3.35
CA GLN A 63 -5.15 -13.08 3.96
C GLN A 63 -5.09 -14.13 5.07
N MET A 64 -4.04 -14.96 5.15
CA MET A 64 -3.93 -15.97 6.20
C MET A 64 -3.47 -15.35 7.51
N SER A 65 -2.46 -14.48 7.45
CA SER A 65 -1.93 -13.78 8.62
C SER A 65 -2.60 -12.42 8.89
N ASP A 66 -3.41 -11.94 7.96
CA ASP A 66 -4.00 -10.60 7.94
C ASP A 66 -2.96 -9.48 8.08
N THR A 67 -1.84 -9.64 7.36
CA THR A 67 -0.75 -8.67 7.36
C THR A 67 -0.40 -8.21 5.95
N ALA A 68 -0.06 -6.93 5.84
CA ALA A 68 0.40 -6.31 4.61
C ALA A 68 1.94 -6.28 4.59
N HIS A 69 2.56 -6.87 3.59
CA HIS A 69 4.02 -6.93 3.44
C HIS A 69 4.51 -5.98 2.35
N ARG A 70 5.56 -5.22 2.65
CA ARG A 70 6.12 -4.25 1.71
C ARG A 70 6.85 -4.95 0.56
N VAL A 71 6.44 -4.64 -0.66
CA VAL A 71 7.11 -5.07 -1.91
C VAL A 71 8.03 -3.98 -2.43
N HIS A 72 7.61 -2.70 -2.35
CA HIS A 72 8.40 -1.58 -2.83
C HIS A 72 8.20 -0.33 -1.96
N GLY A 73 9.17 0.58 -1.99
CA GLY A 73 9.08 1.92 -1.41
C GLY A 73 9.54 2.01 0.05
N ILE A 74 9.04 3.02 0.75
CA ILE A 74 9.45 3.42 2.10
C ILE A 74 8.28 3.22 3.07
N GLY A 75 8.57 2.63 4.22
CA GLY A 75 7.60 2.31 5.27
C GLY A 75 8.02 1.06 6.04
N PRO A 76 7.22 0.62 7.01
CA PRO A 76 7.46 -0.63 7.74
C PRO A 76 7.56 -1.85 6.81
N ARG A 77 8.27 -2.91 7.22
CA ARG A 77 8.35 -4.15 6.40
C ARG A 77 7.01 -4.90 6.36
N ALA A 78 6.27 -4.84 7.46
CA ALA A 78 4.94 -5.41 7.60
C ALA A 78 4.05 -4.41 8.34
N CYS A 79 2.76 -4.38 7.98
CA CYS A 79 1.73 -3.56 8.61
C CYS A 79 0.51 -4.44 8.92
N ASN A 80 -0.04 -4.28 10.11
CA ASN A 80 -1.33 -4.87 10.52
C ASN A 80 -2.40 -3.77 10.64
N GLU A 81 -3.65 -4.15 10.87
CA GLU A 81 -4.78 -3.21 11.04
C GLU A 81 -4.52 -2.15 12.13
N ASP A 82 -3.85 -2.53 13.23
CA ASP A 82 -3.50 -1.62 14.33
C ASP A 82 -2.55 -0.49 13.92
N MET A 83 -1.74 -0.74 12.90
CA MET A 83 -0.83 0.27 12.33
C MET A 83 -1.53 1.21 11.38
N MET A 84 -2.64 0.79 10.77
CA MET A 84 -3.35 1.53 9.75
C MET A 84 -4.18 2.67 10.37
N ASN A 85 -4.35 3.74 9.61
CA ASN A 85 -5.07 4.94 10.03
C ASN A 85 -6.28 5.23 9.13
N LEU A 86 -6.02 5.44 7.84
CA LEU A 86 -7.06 5.65 6.82
C LEU A 86 -7.01 4.51 5.80
N MET A 87 -8.18 4.11 5.31
CA MET A 87 -8.32 3.11 4.26
C MET A 87 -8.92 3.76 3.02
N PHE A 88 -8.45 3.34 1.85
CA PHE A 88 -8.84 3.90 0.57
C PHE A 88 -9.27 2.81 -0.39
N LYS A 89 -10.27 3.12 -1.18
CA LYS A 89 -10.69 2.34 -2.34
C LYS A 89 -10.38 3.14 -3.61
N TYR A 90 -9.93 2.45 -4.64
CA TYR A 90 -9.71 3.08 -5.93
C TYR A 90 -10.99 3.08 -6.76
N ASP A 91 -11.45 4.26 -7.17
CA ASP A 91 -12.47 4.41 -8.19
C ASP A 91 -11.81 4.50 -9.56
N SER A 92 -12.00 3.47 -10.38
CA SER A 92 -11.48 3.44 -11.75
C SER A 92 -12.18 4.44 -12.68
N GLY A 93 -13.45 4.79 -12.40
CA GLY A 93 -14.20 5.77 -13.19
C GLY A 93 -13.69 7.18 -12.94
N GLY A 94 -13.58 7.56 -11.67
CA GLY A 94 -13.03 8.85 -11.24
C GLY A 94 -11.50 8.94 -11.28
N LYS A 95 -10.79 7.81 -11.48
CA LYS A 95 -9.31 7.70 -11.40
C LYS A 95 -8.75 8.31 -10.12
N ALA A 96 -9.41 8.04 -9.00
CA ALA A 96 -9.09 8.64 -7.73
C ALA A 96 -9.25 7.64 -6.59
N PHE A 97 -8.53 7.89 -5.49
CA PHE A 97 -8.73 7.16 -4.25
C PHE A 97 -9.75 7.91 -3.39
N THR A 98 -10.72 7.18 -2.86
CA THR A 98 -11.69 7.68 -1.90
C THR A 98 -11.49 6.99 -0.57
N GLU A 99 -11.52 7.76 0.51
CA GLU A 99 -11.48 7.22 1.86
C GLU A 99 -12.77 6.45 2.13
N ILE A 100 -12.64 5.30 2.80
CA ILE A 100 -13.78 4.49 3.21
C ILE A 100 -13.79 4.33 4.74
N PRO A 101 -14.98 4.30 5.37
CA PRO A 101 -15.11 4.25 6.83
C PRO A 101 -14.93 2.82 7.36
N THR A 102 -13.77 2.21 7.10
CA THR A 102 -13.37 0.92 7.67
C THR A 102 -11.94 1.00 8.17
N ARG A 103 -11.65 0.22 9.21
CA ARG A 103 -10.29 -0.01 9.72
C ARG A 103 -9.82 -1.44 9.51
N HIS A 104 -10.69 -2.29 8.95
CA HIS A 104 -10.41 -3.69 8.72
C HIS A 104 -9.93 -3.94 7.30
N LEU A 105 -8.89 -4.75 7.15
CA LEU A 105 -8.39 -5.23 5.88
C LEU A 105 -9.44 -6.10 5.20
N SER A 106 -9.66 -5.82 3.93
CA SER A 106 -10.64 -6.53 3.13
C SER A 106 -10.26 -6.46 1.65
N ALA A 107 -10.86 -7.35 0.86
CA ALA A 107 -10.63 -7.41 -0.57
C ALA A 107 -11.12 -6.16 -1.34
N THR A 108 -11.77 -5.21 -0.67
CA THR A 108 -12.24 -3.95 -1.28
C THR A 108 -11.28 -2.77 -1.06
N ILE A 109 -10.22 -2.95 -0.28
CA ILE A 109 -9.23 -1.90 -0.01
C ILE A 109 -8.12 -1.98 -1.05
N ASP A 110 -7.78 -0.83 -1.61
CA ASP A 110 -6.72 -0.67 -2.61
C ASP A 110 -5.55 0.20 -2.10
N GLY A 111 -5.76 0.94 -1.01
CA GLY A 111 -4.71 1.74 -0.37
C GLY A 111 -4.98 2.02 1.10
N PHE A 112 -3.94 2.40 1.82
CA PHE A 112 -4.02 2.72 3.24
C PHE A 112 -2.97 3.77 3.63
N SER A 113 -3.17 4.42 4.76
CA SER A 113 -2.13 5.16 5.48
C SER A 113 -1.86 4.51 6.83
N ILE A 114 -0.72 4.79 7.44
CA ILE A 114 -0.36 4.31 8.78
C ILE A 114 -0.29 5.48 9.78
N LYS A 115 -0.51 5.18 11.06
CA LYS A 115 -0.42 6.18 12.15
C LYS A 115 0.97 6.78 12.21
N ASP A 116 1.07 8.07 12.55
CA ASP A 116 2.33 8.83 12.53
C ASP A 116 3.44 8.24 13.39
N GLN A 117 3.09 7.59 14.50
CA GLN A 117 4.05 6.91 15.38
C GLN A 117 4.87 5.82 14.68
N TYR A 118 4.34 5.19 13.62
CA TYR A 118 5.02 4.12 12.87
C TYR A 118 5.90 4.64 11.74
N TRP A 119 5.87 5.94 11.46
CA TRP A 119 6.81 6.60 10.56
C TRP A 119 8.13 6.95 11.25
N GLN A 120 8.09 7.11 12.57
CA GLN A 120 9.28 7.31 13.37
C GLN A 120 10.03 5.96 13.41
N LYS A 121 11.28 5.94 12.93
CA LYS A 121 12.13 4.75 13.03
C LYS A 121 12.08 4.27 14.49
N ALA A 122 11.92 2.95 14.69
CA ALA A 122 12.09 2.37 16.02
C ALA A 122 13.39 2.92 16.61
N LYS A 123 13.31 3.62 17.75
CA LYS A 123 14.51 3.95 18.52
C LYS A 123 15.18 2.62 18.79
N ILE A 124 16.29 2.36 18.11
CA ILE A 124 17.13 1.20 18.37
C ILE A 124 17.40 1.28 19.88
N PRO A 125 16.93 0.35 20.71
CA PRO A 125 17.36 0.30 22.09
C PRO A 125 18.86 0.10 21.99
N HIS A 126 19.63 1.11 22.39
CA HIS A 126 21.08 0.98 22.51
C HIS A 126 21.28 -0.20 23.45
N SER A 127 21.64 -1.37 22.93
CA SER A 127 22.03 -2.48 23.77
C SER A 127 23.25 -2.00 24.52
N GLY A 128 23.07 -1.60 25.78
CA GLY A 128 24.18 -1.32 26.66
C GLY A 128 25.02 -2.59 26.73
N ARG A 129 26.17 -2.59 26.04
CA ARG A 129 27.28 -3.45 26.40
C ARG A 129 27.61 -3.11 27.85
N ARG A 130 27.28 -4.00 28.76
CA ARG A 130 28.05 -4.22 29.98
C ARG A 130 28.96 -5.41 29.73
#